data_AF-A0A0N0GL01-F1
#
_entry.id   AF-A0A0N0GL01-F1
#
_cell.length_a   1.000
_cell.length_b   1.000
_cell.length_c   1.000
_cell.angle_alpha   90.00
_cell.angle_beta   90.00
_cell.angle_gamma   90.00
#
_symmetry.space_group_name_H-M   'P 1'
#
loop_
_entity.id
_entity.type
_entity.pdbx_description
1 polymer ?
#
loop_
_entity_poly.entity_id
_entity_poly.type
_entity_poly.pdbx_seq_one_letter_code
_entity_poly.pdbx_strand_id
1 'polypeptide(L)'
;MAMQKSRRIKSLVCALALAGVAAQACATRVAPYFYTWGFGNSSYAVTSLMDAKNKAGLQGATLAFLVSSGGCAVDNSVSQMQSDITAFQNAGGRVIISFGGANGTYLESTCSASQMFSLIDGILQSTGVRAIDFDVEGGQLGNAALNTVRNAAILQLQQKYPGLYVSLTLPVIPAISWGGGLTQDGINAVQSAASAGVNVSLVNLMTMDFGGSFDTGATMGSLTLSAANVVFNQLKTIYPSKSTAQIWAMIGITPMIGVNDDAAEVFTTADATTVANFAKTNGVGLLSFWALQRDRSGTGGNDQYSNTTQTNFQFVKTFQSVASGTPTPAPTPTPAPTPTPAPTPAPTPAPTPAPTPSGSCAAAWNASTAYNGGAVVSYNGVNYKANWWTQGNSPATASGPVGSGQPWTATGNCGSAAPTPAPTPAPAPTPAPTPAPTPAPTPAPTPSGSCPVWKEGSTYNAGAVVSYSGSNYTALVTQTDYVGAGWNPAATPSLWKAGGTCK
;
A
#
# COMPACT_ATOMS: atom_id res chain seq x y z
N MET A 1 -57.10 -18.97 3.39
CA MET A 1 -56.42 -19.04 4.70
C MET A 1 -55.27 -20.03 4.59
N ALA A 2 -54.03 -19.55 4.75
CA ALA A 2 -52.78 -20.24 5.10
C ALA A 2 -51.60 -19.54 4.40
N MET A 3 -51.02 -18.57 5.09
CA MET A 3 -49.86 -17.79 4.66
C MET A 3 -48.58 -18.65 4.62
N GLN A 4 -47.85 -18.56 3.50
CA GLN A 4 -46.44 -18.94 3.40
C GLN A 4 -45.58 -18.06 4.31
N LYS A 5 -44.85 -18.67 5.25
CA LYS A 5 -43.83 -17.98 6.06
C LYS A 5 -42.57 -17.78 5.22
N SER A 6 -42.39 -16.56 4.72
CA SER A 6 -41.11 -16.01 4.27
C SER A 6 -40.10 -16.00 5.43
N ARG A 7 -38.99 -16.75 5.31
CA ARG A 7 -37.82 -16.57 6.18
C ARG A 7 -36.93 -15.48 5.58
N ARG A 8 -37.19 -14.23 5.95
CA ARG A 8 -36.22 -13.13 5.81
C ARG A 8 -35.09 -13.36 6.83
N ILE A 9 -33.89 -13.64 6.35
CA ILE A 9 -32.67 -13.60 7.16
C ILE A 9 -32.46 -12.14 7.57
N LYS A 10 -32.53 -11.86 8.87
CA LYS A 10 -32.27 -10.54 9.43
C LYS A 10 -30.79 -10.21 9.24
N SER A 11 -30.50 -9.16 8.48
CA SER A 11 -29.21 -8.49 8.46
C SER A 11 -28.87 -8.02 9.87
N LEU A 12 -27.83 -8.58 10.47
CA LEU A 12 -27.29 -8.08 11.73
C LEU A 12 -26.41 -6.87 11.43
N VAL A 13 -26.97 -5.68 11.63
CA VAL A 13 -26.23 -4.42 11.65
C VAL A 13 -25.42 -4.39 12.95
N CYS A 14 -24.10 -4.44 12.84
CA CYS A 14 -23.21 -4.20 13.97
C CYS A 14 -22.92 -2.70 14.03
N ALA A 15 -23.52 -2.00 14.99
CA ALA A 15 -23.24 -0.60 15.28
C ALA A 15 -22.61 -0.46 16.68
N LEU A 16 -21.40 0.09 16.67
CA LEU A 16 -20.61 0.74 17.73
C LEU A 16 -20.33 -0.03 19.04
N ALA A 17 -19.06 -0.41 19.19
CA ALA A 17 -18.35 -0.36 20.46
C ALA A 17 -17.24 0.72 20.36
N LEU A 18 -17.44 1.83 21.09
CA LEU A 18 -16.43 2.86 21.36
C LEU A 18 -15.59 2.40 22.56
N ALA A 19 -14.42 1.80 22.30
CA ALA A 19 -13.21 1.83 23.14
C ALA A 19 -12.19 0.80 22.60
N GLY A 20 -11.06 1.27 22.07
CA GLY A 20 -9.79 0.54 22.13
C GLY A 20 -9.66 -0.82 21.44
N VAL A 21 -10.42 -1.12 20.38
CA VAL A 21 -10.14 -2.34 19.59
C VAL A 21 -8.91 -2.05 18.72
N ALA A 22 -7.76 -2.56 19.14
CA ALA A 22 -6.58 -2.65 18.29
C ALA A 22 -7.02 -3.20 16.92
N ALA A 23 -6.67 -2.49 15.84
CA ALA A 23 -6.99 -2.90 14.48
C ALA A 23 -6.60 -4.37 14.31
N GLN A 24 -7.60 -5.25 14.21
CA GLN A 24 -7.37 -6.66 14.01
C GLN A 24 -6.69 -6.80 12.65
N ALA A 25 -5.38 -7.11 12.67
CA ALA A 25 -4.64 -7.39 11.45
C ALA A 25 -5.39 -8.51 10.73
N CYS A 26 -5.82 -8.23 9.51
CA CYS A 26 -6.52 -9.21 8.69
C CYS A 26 -5.56 -10.40 8.48
N ALA A 27 -6.02 -11.63 8.72
CA ALA A 27 -5.18 -12.79 8.57
C ALA A 27 -4.61 -12.87 7.13
N THR A 28 -3.31 -13.19 7.02
CA THR A 28 -2.63 -13.42 5.74
C THR A 28 -3.42 -14.41 4.91
N ARG A 29 -3.76 -14.07 3.67
CA ARG A 29 -4.48 -14.98 2.77
C ARG A 29 -3.49 -15.90 2.06
N VAL A 30 -3.93 -17.08 1.65
CA VAL A 30 -3.15 -17.97 0.79
C VAL A 30 -3.93 -18.25 -0.49
N ALA A 31 -3.37 -17.85 -1.63
CA ALA A 31 -4.00 -18.05 -2.94
C ALA A 31 -2.93 -18.28 -4.02
N PRO A 32 -2.32 -19.48 -4.10
CA PRO A 32 -1.32 -19.78 -5.11
C PRO A 32 -1.86 -19.64 -6.53
N TYR A 33 -0.96 -19.42 -7.48
CA TYR A 33 -1.31 -19.43 -8.89
C TYR A 33 -1.79 -20.82 -9.33
N PHE A 34 -2.82 -20.83 -10.17
CA PHE A 34 -3.37 -21.99 -10.84
C PHE A 34 -3.39 -21.73 -12.34
N TYR A 35 -2.69 -22.57 -13.10
CA TYR A 35 -2.70 -22.51 -14.57
C TYR A 35 -4.08 -22.87 -15.12
N THR A 36 -4.75 -21.92 -15.77
CA THR A 36 -6.06 -22.15 -16.38
C THR A 36 -5.95 -23.14 -17.55
N TRP A 37 -4.83 -23.15 -18.28
CA TRP A 37 -4.55 -24.15 -19.33
C TRP A 37 -4.28 -25.56 -18.79
N GLY A 38 -4.05 -25.71 -17.48
CA GLY A 38 -3.95 -27.01 -16.82
C GLY A 38 -5.30 -27.59 -16.40
N PHE A 39 -6.39 -26.82 -16.52
CA PHE A 39 -7.72 -27.25 -16.10
C PHE A 39 -8.18 -28.50 -16.87
N GLY A 40 -8.71 -29.47 -16.13
CA GLY A 40 -9.15 -30.77 -16.65
C GLY A 40 -8.03 -31.75 -17.00
N ASN A 41 -6.75 -31.34 -16.96
CA ASN A 41 -5.64 -32.17 -17.41
C ASN A 41 -5.04 -33.00 -16.26
N SER A 42 -5.21 -34.32 -16.33
CA SER A 42 -4.74 -35.28 -15.31
C SER A 42 -3.22 -35.46 -15.26
N SER A 43 -2.44 -34.86 -16.16
CA SER A 43 -0.97 -34.87 -16.07
C SER A 43 -0.43 -33.97 -14.95
N TYR A 44 -1.22 -33.02 -14.46
CA TYR A 44 -0.86 -32.15 -13.33
C TYR A 44 -1.28 -32.75 -11.98
N ALA A 45 -0.75 -32.20 -10.87
CA ALA A 45 -1.08 -32.66 -9.52
C ALA A 45 -2.58 -32.52 -9.18
N VAL A 46 -3.22 -31.52 -9.78
CA VAL A 46 -4.64 -31.19 -9.62
C VAL A 46 -5.26 -30.89 -10.97
N THR A 47 -6.52 -31.29 -11.17
CA THR A 47 -7.24 -31.05 -12.42
C THR A 47 -8.21 -29.88 -12.35
N SER A 48 -8.63 -29.46 -11.14
CA SER A 48 -9.58 -28.37 -10.93
C SER A 48 -9.35 -27.70 -9.57
N LEU A 49 -10.02 -26.57 -9.31
CA LEU A 49 -10.00 -25.93 -7.99
C LEU A 49 -10.68 -26.80 -6.93
N MET A 50 -11.77 -27.48 -7.27
CA MET A 50 -12.41 -28.43 -6.36
C MET A 50 -11.55 -29.67 -6.10
N ASP A 51 -10.86 -30.19 -7.13
CA ASP A 51 -9.90 -31.28 -6.93
C ASP A 51 -8.74 -30.84 -6.01
N ALA A 52 -8.21 -29.63 -6.23
CA ALA A 52 -7.20 -29.05 -5.36
C ALA A 52 -7.70 -28.81 -3.93
N LYS A 53 -8.96 -28.36 -3.76
CA LYS A 53 -9.59 -28.24 -2.44
C LYS A 53 -9.63 -29.58 -1.73
N ASN A 54 -10.06 -30.63 -2.42
CA ASN A 54 -10.24 -31.97 -1.85
C ASN A 54 -8.91 -32.64 -1.50
N LYS A 55 -7.89 -32.49 -2.36
CA LYS A 55 -6.57 -33.13 -2.16
C LYS A 55 -5.63 -32.34 -1.25
N ALA A 56 -5.65 -31.01 -1.35
CA ALA A 56 -4.68 -30.14 -0.72
C ALA A 56 -5.26 -29.25 0.39
N GLY A 57 -6.59 -29.19 0.53
CA GLY A 57 -7.24 -28.24 1.46
C GLY A 57 -7.22 -26.80 0.97
N LEU A 58 -7.13 -26.58 -0.35
CA LEU A 58 -7.04 -25.25 -0.95
C LEU A 58 -8.17 -24.30 -0.48
N GLN A 59 -7.78 -23.11 -0.02
CA GLN A 59 -8.69 -22.08 0.48
C GLN A 59 -8.79 -20.86 -0.44
N GLY A 60 -7.77 -20.62 -1.26
CA GLY A 60 -7.79 -19.59 -2.29
C GLY A 60 -6.96 -19.98 -3.49
N ALA A 61 -7.22 -19.36 -4.64
CA ALA A 61 -6.47 -19.56 -5.88
C ALA A 61 -6.39 -18.26 -6.68
N THR A 62 -5.29 -18.08 -7.40
CA THR A 62 -5.09 -17.00 -8.37
C THR A 62 -5.05 -17.61 -9.77
N LEU A 63 -6.05 -17.35 -10.61
CA LEU A 63 -6.17 -17.98 -11.92
C LEU A 63 -5.25 -17.28 -12.94
N ALA A 64 -4.24 -17.99 -13.41
CA ALA A 64 -3.24 -17.54 -14.37
C ALA A 64 -3.48 -18.18 -15.75
N PHE A 65 -3.50 -17.45 -16.85
CA PHE A 65 -3.66 -16.00 -16.95
C PHE A 65 -4.73 -15.72 -17.97
N LEU A 66 -5.37 -14.57 -17.82
CA LEU A 66 -6.18 -13.99 -18.88
C LEU A 66 -5.33 -13.03 -19.70
N VAL A 67 -5.25 -13.31 -20.99
CA VAL A 67 -4.54 -12.49 -21.98
C VAL A 67 -5.44 -12.21 -23.17
N SER A 68 -4.98 -11.34 -24.07
CA SER A 68 -5.69 -11.10 -25.32
C SER A 68 -5.67 -12.35 -26.20
N SER A 69 -6.85 -12.76 -26.69
CA SER A 69 -6.99 -13.82 -27.70
C SER A 69 -6.88 -13.29 -29.14
N GLY A 70 -6.39 -12.06 -29.32
CA GLY A 70 -6.35 -11.33 -30.58
C GLY A 70 -7.23 -10.08 -30.54
N GLY A 71 -6.65 -8.92 -30.89
CA GLY A 71 -7.32 -7.62 -30.76
C GLY A 71 -7.80 -7.35 -29.34
N CYS A 72 -8.85 -6.55 -29.17
CA CYS A 72 -9.48 -6.34 -27.88
C CYS A 72 -10.52 -7.43 -27.57
N ALA A 73 -10.02 -8.62 -27.24
CA ALA A 73 -10.81 -9.76 -26.77
C ALA A 73 -9.97 -10.54 -25.75
N VAL A 74 -10.61 -11.14 -24.76
CA VAL A 74 -9.96 -11.97 -23.74
C VAL A 74 -10.17 -13.45 -24.05
N ASP A 75 -9.18 -14.29 -23.75
CA ASP A 75 -9.32 -15.73 -23.90
C ASP A 75 -10.47 -16.30 -23.05
N ASN A 76 -10.90 -17.51 -23.38
CA ASN A 76 -12.06 -18.15 -22.78
C ASN A 76 -11.71 -19.06 -21.58
N SER A 77 -10.49 -19.05 -21.09
CA SER A 77 -10.02 -20.02 -20.09
C SER A 77 -10.82 -19.97 -18.77
N VAL A 78 -11.09 -18.78 -18.22
CA VAL A 78 -11.95 -18.63 -17.03
C VAL A 78 -13.41 -19.01 -17.32
N SER A 79 -13.92 -18.76 -18.53
CA SER A 79 -15.29 -19.17 -18.88
C SER A 79 -15.45 -20.69 -18.88
N GLN A 80 -14.42 -21.44 -19.29
CA GLN A 80 -14.41 -22.90 -19.24
C GLN A 80 -14.41 -23.44 -17.80
N MET A 81 -13.83 -22.67 -16.86
CA MET A 81 -13.76 -23.01 -15.44
C MET A 81 -14.98 -22.55 -14.62
N GLN A 82 -15.97 -21.89 -15.24
CA GLN A 82 -17.06 -21.20 -14.54
C GLN A 82 -17.81 -22.06 -13.51
N SER A 83 -18.12 -23.31 -13.84
CA SER A 83 -18.82 -24.23 -12.93
C SER A 83 -17.95 -24.61 -11.72
N ASP A 84 -16.66 -24.87 -11.93
CA ASP A 84 -15.70 -25.23 -10.89
C ASP A 84 -15.35 -24.03 -10.01
N ILE A 85 -15.22 -22.82 -10.57
CA ILE A 85 -15.10 -21.55 -9.82
C ILE A 85 -16.30 -21.37 -8.89
N THR A 86 -17.52 -21.53 -9.43
CA THR A 86 -18.76 -21.39 -8.64
C THR A 86 -18.81 -22.42 -7.51
N ALA A 87 -18.48 -23.68 -7.80
CA ALA A 87 -18.42 -24.75 -6.80
C ALA A 87 -17.37 -24.46 -5.71
N PHE A 88 -16.18 -23.99 -6.10
CA PHE A 88 -15.11 -23.65 -5.18
C PHE A 88 -15.49 -22.49 -4.26
N GLN A 89 -16.10 -21.44 -4.79
CA GLN A 89 -16.61 -20.32 -4.00
C GLN A 89 -17.74 -20.73 -3.05
N ASN A 90 -18.68 -21.56 -3.50
CA ASN A 90 -19.74 -22.12 -2.66
C ASN A 90 -19.18 -22.99 -1.52
N ALA A 91 -18.02 -23.61 -1.74
CA ALA A 91 -17.28 -24.35 -0.72
C ALA A 91 -16.35 -23.46 0.14
N GLY A 92 -16.55 -22.14 0.12
CA GLY A 92 -15.80 -21.14 0.90
C GLY A 92 -14.44 -20.75 0.32
N GLY A 93 -14.11 -21.23 -0.88
CA GLY A 93 -12.89 -20.87 -1.60
C GLY A 93 -12.91 -19.43 -2.09
N ARG A 94 -11.73 -18.80 -2.16
CA ARG A 94 -11.57 -17.44 -2.70
C ARG A 94 -10.80 -17.47 -4.02
N VAL A 95 -11.27 -16.72 -5.01
CA VAL A 95 -10.64 -16.69 -6.32
C VAL A 95 -10.17 -15.26 -6.62
N ILE A 96 -8.95 -15.17 -7.14
CA ILE A 96 -8.38 -13.98 -7.77
C ILE A 96 -8.22 -14.31 -9.25
N ILE A 97 -8.61 -13.41 -10.15
CA ILE A 97 -8.42 -13.58 -11.60
C ILE A 97 -7.22 -12.73 -12.01
N SER A 98 -6.16 -13.35 -12.51
CA SER A 98 -4.93 -12.65 -12.91
C SER A 98 -4.86 -12.45 -14.43
N PHE A 99 -4.46 -11.24 -14.82
CA PHE A 99 -4.25 -10.83 -16.21
C PHE A 99 -2.76 -10.58 -16.45
N GLY A 100 -2.27 -10.92 -17.64
CA GLY A 100 -0.86 -10.69 -18.01
C GLY A 100 0.01 -11.94 -17.82
N GLY A 101 1.09 -11.80 -17.04
CA GLY A 101 2.13 -12.82 -16.83
C GLY A 101 3.26 -12.75 -17.85
N ALA A 102 4.23 -13.66 -17.75
CA ALA A 102 5.46 -13.65 -18.55
C ALA A 102 5.23 -13.75 -20.08
N ASN A 103 4.10 -14.30 -20.51
CA ASN A 103 3.80 -14.56 -21.92
C ASN A 103 2.38 -14.09 -22.30
N GLY A 104 2.20 -13.81 -23.59
CA GLY A 104 0.91 -13.42 -24.17
C GLY A 104 0.77 -11.91 -24.36
N THR A 105 -0.31 -11.52 -25.04
CA THR A 105 -0.58 -10.12 -25.36
C THR A 105 -1.46 -9.52 -24.26
N TYR A 106 -1.00 -8.44 -23.62
CA TYR A 106 -1.72 -7.84 -22.50
C TYR A 106 -2.97 -7.10 -22.98
N LEU A 107 -4.07 -7.13 -22.22
CA LEU A 107 -5.33 -6.49 -22.62
C LEU A 107 -5.17 -4.97 -22.80
N GLU A 108 -4.43 -4.32 -21.90
CA GLU A 108 -4.13 -2.89 -21.98
C GLU A 108 -3.31 -2.49 -23.23
N SER A 109 -2.68 -3.46 -23.90
CA SER A 109 -1.94 -3.22 -25.16
C SER A 109 -2.81 -3.29 -26.41
N THR A 110 -4.02 -3.86 -26.31
CA THR A 110 -4.92 -4.03 -27.45
C THR A 110 -6.28 -3.37 -27.26
N CYS A 111 -6.65 -3.02 -26.03
CA CYS A 111 -7.92 -2.42 -25.66
C CYS A 111 -7.76 -0.95 -25.26
N SER A 112 -8.79 -0.14 -25.54
CA SER A 112 -9.02 1.08 -24.75
C SER A 112 -9.49 0.73 -23.33
N ALA A 113 -9.39 1.69 -22.40
CA ALA A 113 -9.79 1.49 -21.01
C ALA A 113 -11.26 1.07 -20.85
N SER A 114 -12.18 1.60 -21.66
CA SER A 114 -13.61 1.26 -21.61
C SER A 114 -13.90 -0.15 -22.15
N GLN A 115 -13.17 -0.58 -23.18
CA GLN A 115 -13.29 -1.95 -23.69
C GLN A 115 -12.72 -2.95 -22.68
N MET A 116 -11.55 -2.65 -22.11
CA MET A 116 -10.94 -3.45 -21.05
C MET A 116 -11.86 -3.55 -19.82
N PHE A 117 -12.44 -2.44 -19.37
CA PHE A 117 -13.49 -2.42 -18.34
C PHE A 117 -14.63 -3.38 -18.71
N SER A 118 -15.19 -3.29 -19.92
CA SER A 118 -16.33 -4.11 -20.34
C SER A 118 -16.01 -5.61 -20.33
N LEU A 119 -14.82 -5.99 -20.80
CA LEU A 119 -14.37 -7.39 -20.79
C LEU A 119 -14.25 -7.92 -19.36
N ILE A 120 -13.54 -7.20 -18.50
CA ILE A 120 -13.32 -7.61 -17.11
C ILE A 120 -14.64 -7.61 -16.34
N ASP A 121 -15.50 -6.60 -16.54
CA ASP A 121 -16.83 -6.51 -15.95
C ASP A 121 -17.71 -7.71 -16.32
N GLY A 122 -17.66 -8.17 -17.58
CA GLY A 122 -18.34 -9.39 -18.02
C GLY A 122 -17.89 -10.63 -17.25
N ILE A 123 -16.57 -10.79 -17.07
CA ILE A 123 -15.98 -11.90 -16.30
C ILE A 123 -16.39 -11.83 -14.83
N LEU A 124 -16.34 -10.65 -14.21
CA LEU A 124 -16.73 -10.48 -12.81
C LEU A 124 -18.23 -10.73 -12.59
N GLN A 125 -19.07 -10.41 -13.58
CA GLN A 125 -20.51 -10.71 -13.53
C GLN A 125 -20.79 -12.20 -13.68
N SER A 126 -20.12 -12.89 -14.62
CA SER A 126 -20.36 -14.32 -14.84
C SER A 126 -19.86 -15.16 -13.66
N THR A 127 -18.66 -14.85 -13.17
CA THR A 127 -18.00 -15.63 -12.11
C THR A 127 -18.45 -15.25 -10.70
N GLY A 128 -18.93 -14.02 -10.49
CA GLY A 128 -19.16 -13.49 -9.15
C GLY A 128 -17.87 -13.16 -8.38
N VAL A 129 -16.70 -13.31 -8.99
CA VAL A 129 -15.41 -12.95 -8.39
C VAL A 129 -15.33 -11.44 -8.18
N ARG A 130 -14.71 -11.02 -7.08
CA ARG A 130 -14.47 -9.61 -6.71
C ARG A 130 -13.03 -9.35 -6.30
N ALA A 131 -12.10 -10.10 -6.89
CA ALA A 131 -10.67 -9.91 -6.76
C ALA A 131 -9.99 -10.10 -8.11
N ILE A 132 -9.21 -9.11 -8.53
CA ILE A 132 -8.43 -9.14 -9.77
C ILE A 132 -6.96 -8.85 -9.45
N ASP A 133 -6.11 -9.43 -10.26
CA ASP A 133 -4.66 -9.25 -10.22
C ASP A 133 -4.17 -8.87 -11.61
N PHE A 134 -3.20 -7.95 -11.65
CA PHE A 134 -2.47 -7.65 -12.88
C PHE A 134 -1.03 -8.04 -12.66
N ASP A 135 -0.62 -9.11 -13.31
CA ASP A 135 0.75 -9.60 -13.31
C ASP A 135 1.50 -8.94 -14.47
N VAL A 136 2.34 -7.95 -14.13
CA VAL A 136 2.90 -7.02 -15.10
C VAL A 136 4.40 -7.19 -15.17
N GLU A 137 4.84 -7.82 -16.25
CA GLU A 137 6.23 -8.24 -16.43
C GLU A 137 6.90 -7.60 -17.65
N GLY A 138 8.23 -7.66 -17.67
CA GLY A 138 9.06 -7.24 -18.80
C GLY A 138 8.80 -5.81 -19.28
N GLY A 139 8.87 -5.60 -20.59
CA GLY A 139 8.70 -4.27 -21.20
C GLY A 139 7.32 -3.65 -21.03
N GLN A 140 6.30 -4.45 -20.69
CA GLN A 140 4.95 -3.95 -20.43
C GLN A 140 4.92 -3.10 -19.14
N LEU A 141 5.73 -3.47 -18.15
CA LEU A 141 5.80 -2.78 -16.86
C LEU A 141 6.31 -1.34 -17.00
N GLY A 142 7.36 -1.14 -17.79
CA GLY A 142 7.94 0.17 -18.08
C GLY A 142 7.11 1.04 -19.02
N ASN A 143 6.00 0.52 -19.57
CA ASN A 143 5.19 1.26 -20.53
C ASN A 143 4.09 2.07 -19.84
N ALA A 144 4.35 3.37 -19.67
CA ALA A 144 3.42 4.30 -19.01
C ALA A 144 2.04 4.43 -19.70
N ALA A 145 1.97 4.28 -21.03
CA ALA A 145 0.70 4.35 -21.75
C ALA A 145 -0.21 3.16 -21.39
N LEU A 146 0.38 1.97 -21.31
CA LEU A 146 -0.33 0.75 -20.92
C LEU A 146 -0.78 0.80 -19.46
N ASN A 147 0.10 1.27 -18.57
CA ASN A 147 -0.26 1.53 -17.17
C ASN A 147 -1.44 2.51 -17.07
N THR A 148 -1.49 3.55 -17.90
CA THR A 148 -2.61 4.52 -17.93
C THR A 148 -3.92 3.87 -18.33
N VAL A 149 -3.92 3.04 -19.38
CA VAL A 149 -5.11 2.27 -19.82
C VAL A 149 -5.61 1.36 -18.69
N ARG A 150 -4.71 0.60 -18.08
CA ARG A 150 -5.01 -0.31 -16.98
C ARG A 150 -5.62 0.43 -15.79
N ASN A 151 -4.99 1.53 -15.35
CA ASN A 151 -5.45 2.34 -14.22
C ASN A 151 -6.88 2.89 -14.46
N ALA A 152 -7.15 3.41 -15.66
CA ALA A 152 -8.46 3.93 -16.02
C ALA A 152 -9.55 2.84 -16.05
N ALA A 153 -9.22 1.63 -16.55
CA ALA A 153 -10.14 0.49 -16.52
C ALA A 153 -10.43 0.04 -15.08
N ILE A 154 -9.39 -0.08 -14.24
CA ILE A 154 -9.54 -0.44 -12.82
C ILE A 154 -10.41 0.58 -12.09
N LEU A 155 -10.20 1.87 -12.31
CA LEU A 155 -10.98 2.91 -11.65
C LEU A 155 -12.48 2.79 -11.99
N GLN A 156 -12.82 2.54 -13.25
CA GLN A 156 -14.21 2.27 -13.67
C GLN A 156 -14.77 1.02 -12.98
N LEU A 157 -13.98 -0.05 -12.87
CA LEU A 157 -14.39 -1.27 -12.15
C LEU A 157 -14.62 -1.00 -10.66
N GLN A 158 -13.76 -0.20 -10.00
CA GLN A 158 -13.90 0.14 -8.58
C GLN A 158 -15.07 1.09 -8.31
N GLN A 159 -15.43 1.95 -9.26
CA GLN A 159 -16.66 2.76 -9.20
C GLN A 159 -17.90 1.87 -9.25
N LYS A 160 -17.91 0.85 -10.11
CA LYS A 160 -19.04 -0.11 -10.21
C LYS A 160 -19.09 -1.09 -9.04
N TYR A 161 -17.92 -1.51 -8.55
CA TYR A 161 -17.76 -2.48 -7.47
C TYR A 161 -16.97 -1.87 -6.30
N PRO A 162 -17.61 -1.06 -5.43
CA PRO A 162 -16.96 -0.55 -4.23
C PRO A 162 -16.48 -1.71 -3.35
N GLY A 163 -15.17 -1.85 -3.21
CA GLY A 163 -14.53 -2.97 -2.50
C GLY A 163 -13.95 -4.06 -3.39
N LEU A 164 -13.92 -3.89 -4.71
CA LEU A 164 -13.14 -4.73 -5.61
C LEU A 164 -11.67 -4.76 -5.15
N TYR A 165 -11.20 -5.97 -4.84
CA TYR A 165 -9.82 -6.21 -4.48
C TYR A 165 -8.96 -6.16 -5.73
N VAL A 166 -7.94 -5.31 -5.73
CA VAL A 166 -7.02 -5.11 -6.87
C VAL A 166 -5.59 -5.36 -6.40
N SER A 167 -4.94 -6.31 -7.04
CA SER A 167 -3.52 -6.63 -6.87
C SER A 167 -2.72 -6.22 -8.09
N LEU A 168 -1.48 -5.78 -7.87
CA LEU A 168 -0.44 -5.66 -8.89
C LEU A 168 0.66 -6.65 -8.55
N THR A 169 0.86 -7.69 -9.35
CA THR A 169 1.97 -8.64 -9.21
C THR A 169 3.15 -8.15 -10.04
N LEU A 170 4.29 -7.93 -9.39
CA LEU A 170 5.42 -7.20 -9.95
C LEU A 170 6.77 -7.87 -9.62
N PRO A 171 7.75 -7.82 -10.54
CA PRO A 171 9.10 -8.33 -10.29
C PRO A 171 9.80 -7.50 -9.22
N VAL A 172 10.59 -8.18 -8.38
CA VAL A 172 11.42 -7.54 -7.35
C VAL A 172 12.84 -8.09 -7.37
N ILE A 173 13.76 -7.31 -6.81
CA ILE A 173 15.16 -7.66 -6.66
C ILE A 173 15.51 -7.78 -5.16
N PRO A 174 16.33 -8.75 -4.74
CA PRO A 174 16.82 -8.83 -3.36
C PRO A 174 17.70 -7.65 -2.97
N ALA A 175 17.69 -7.27 -1.68
CA ALA A 175 18.40 -6.09 -1.19
C ALA A 175 19.93 -6.19 -1.23
N ILE A 176 20.47 -7.40 -1.45
CA ILE A 176 21.91 -7.64 -1.51
C ILE A 176 22.57 -7.02 -2.74
N SER A 177 21.79 -6.54 -3.72
CA SER A 177 22.30 -5.77 -4.85
C SER A 177 21.27 -4.76 -5.36
N TRP A 178 21.75 -3.74 -6.10
CA TRP A 178 20.93 -2.76 -6.82
C TRP A 178 19.85 -2.02 -6.02
N GLY A 179 20.01 -1.94 -4.69
CA GLY A 179 19.06 -1.28 -3.79
C GLY A 179 17.82 -2.11 -3.42
N GLY A 180 17.56 -3.22 -4.12
CA GLY A 180 16.47 -4.17 -3.87
C GLY A 180 15.05 -3.61 -4.05
N GLY A 181 14.07 -4.48 -3.77
CA GLY A 181 12.64 -4.19 -3.86
C GLY A 181 12.14 -4.09 -5.29
N LEU A 182 11.10 -3.29 -5.52
CA LEU A 182 10.61 -2.98 -6.85
C LEU A 182 11.67 -2.20 -7.62
N THR A 183 11.81 -2.51 -8.91
CA THR A 183 12.54 -1.66 -9.86
C THR A 183 11.85 -0.31 -10.00
N GLN A 184 12.51 0.67 -10.64
CA GLN A 184 11.90 1.97 -10.88
C GLN A 184 10.59 1.86 -11.69
N ASP A 185 10.51 0.94 -12.65
CA ASP A 185 9.28 0.70 -13.42
C ASP A 185 8.16 0.13 -12.53
N GLY A 186 8.49 -0.78 -11.60
CA GLY A 186 7.55 -1.27 -10.59
C GLY A 186 7.05 -0.16 -9.66
N ILE A 187 7.94 0.71 -9.19
CA ILE A 187 7.59 1.89 -8.40
C ILE A 187 6.65 2.81 -9.20
N ASN A 188 6.99 3.09 -10.46
CA ASN A 188 6.20 3.94 -11.35
C ASN A 188 4.80 3.35 -11.59
N ALA A 189 4.68 2.03 -11.76
CA ALA A 189 3.40 1.35 -11.93
C ALA A 189 2.50 1.56 -10.70
N VAL A 190 3.01 1.31 -9.49
CA VAL A 190 2.24 1.50 -8.24
C VAL A 190 1.90 2.98 -8.01
N GLN A 191 2.86 3.90 -8.23
CA GLN A 191 2.65 5.34 -8.07
C GLN A 191 1.62 5.88 -9.07
N SER A 192 1.67 5.43 -10.33
CA SER A 192 0.72 5.86 -11.36
C SER A 192 -0.70 5.40 -11.02
N ALA A 193 -0.86 4.17 -10.51
CA ALA A 193 -2.16 3.65 -10.06
C ALA A 193 -2.71 4.48 -8.89
N ALA A 194 -1.87 4.72 -7.86
CA ALA A 194 -2.24 5.54 -6.71
C ALA A 194 -2.65 6.97 -7.13
N SER A 195 -1.87 7.59 -8.02
CA SER A 195 -2.12 8.94 -8.52
C SER A 195 -3.38 9.04 -9.38
N ALA A 196 -3.72 7.96 -10.09
CA ALA A 196 -4.98 7.85 -10.84
C ALA A 196 -6.21 7.60 -9.94
N GLY A 197 -6.02 7.48 -8.62
CA GLY A 197 -7.10 7.22 -7.66
C GLY A 197 -7.51 5.75 -7.56
N VAL A 198 -6.73 4.82 -8.13
CA VAL A 198 -6.95 3.38 -7.95
C VAL A 198 -6.68 3.02 -6.49
N ASN A 199 -7.64 2.36 -5.86
CA ASN A 199 -7.43 1.75 -4.55
C ASN A 199 -6.68 0.41 -4.72
N VAL A 200 -5.36 0.48 -4.81
CA VAL A 200 -4.50 -0.71 -4.84
C VAL A 200 -4.61 -1.42 -3.51
N SER A 201 -5.15 -2.64 -3.53
CA SER A 201 -5.35 -3.45 -2.33
C SER A 201 -4.08 -4.18 -1.94
N LEU A 202 -3.28 -4.59 -2.93
CA LEU A 202 -2.07 -5.38 -2.75
C LEU A 202 -1.03 -5.07 -3.84
N VAL A 203 0.24 -5.06 -3.47
CA VAL A 203 1.40 -5.17 -4.36
C VAL A 203 2.07 -6.49 -4.05
N ASN A 204 1.95 -7.44 -4.97
CA ASN A 204 2.37 -8.82 -4.82
C ASN A 204 3.75 -9.03 -5.46
N LEU A 205 4.70 -9.54 -4.70
CA LEU A 205 6.10 -9.54 -5.10
C LEU A 205 6.46 -10.89 -5.72
N MET A 206 6.90 -10.89 -6.98
CA MET A 206 7.52 -12.07 -7.59
C MET A 206 8.94 -12.21 -7.08
N THR A 207 9.10 -13.01 -6.03
CA THR A 207 10.38 -13.25 -5.34
C THR A 207 11.01 -14.52 -5.88
N MET A 208 11.31 -14.50 -7.18
CA MET A 208 11.80 -15.60 -8.00
C MET A 208 12.69 -15.06 -9.12
N ASP A 209 13.44 -15.95 -9.75
CA ASP A 209 14.25 -15.70 -10.94
C ASP A 209 15.13 -14.45 -10.83
N PHE A 210 15.85 -14.33 -9.72
CA PHE A 210 16.74 -13.20 -9.46
C PHE A 210 17.97 -13.21 -10.38
N GLY A 211 18.38 -14.41 -10.81
CA GLY A 211 19.51 -14.71 -11.67
C GLY A 211 20.82 -14.87 -10.91
N GLY A 212 21.81 -15.49 -11.55
CA GLY A 212 23.10 -15.84 -10.95
C GLY A 212 23.91 -14.70 -10.29
N SER A 213 23.58 -13.43 -10.51
CA SER A 213 24.18 -12.31 -9.74
C SER A 213 23.80 -12.32 -8.25
N PHE A 214 22.81 -13.11 -7.86
CA PHE A 214 22.34 -13.25 -6.48
C PHE A 214 22.73 -14.59 -5.84
N ASP A 215 23.41 -15.47 -6.58
CA ASP A 215 23.99 -16.72 -6.08
C ASP A 215 25.23 -16.43 -5.21
N THR A 216 24.95 -16.03 -3.97
CA THR A 216 25.93 -15.57 -2.98
C THR A 216 26.01 -16.52 -1.78
N GLY A 217 25.36 -17.69 -1.87
CA GLY A 217 25.12 -18.60 -0.75
C GLY A 217 23.94 -18.20 0.14
N ALA A 218 23.23 -17.13 -0.18
CA ALA A 218 21.98 -16.76 0.48
C ALA A 218 20.85 -17.72 0.09
N THR A 219 19.98 -18.05 1.06
CA THR A 219 18.79 -18.86 0.79
C THR A 219 17.72 -18.05 0.06
N MET A 220 16.89 -18.70 -0.78
CA MET A 220 15.79 -18.03 -1.46
C MET A 220 14.79 -17.38 -0.48
N GLY A 221 14.59 -17.97 0.70
CA GLY A 221 13.81 -17.37 1.76
C GLY A 221 14.43 -16.06 2.26
N SER A 222 15.73 -16.04 2.56
CA SER A 222 16.41 -14.81 3.00
C SER A 222 16.39 -13.70 1.93
N LEU A 223 16.55 -14.05 0.66
CA LEU A 223 16.46 -13.11 -0.46
C LEU A 223 15.03 -12.54 -0.58
N THR A 224 14.01 -13.39 -0.47
CA THR A 224 12.59 -13.00 -0.43
C THR A 224 12.31 -11.99 0.68
N LEU A 225 12.76 -12.28 1.91
CA LEU A 225 12.59 -11.39 3.06
C LEU A 225 13.29 -10.05 2.84
N SER A 226 14.49 -10.05 2.24
CA SER A 226 15.23 -8.83 1.96
C SER A 226 14.48 -7.91 0.99
N ALA A 227 13.93 -8.48 -0.11
CA ALA A 227 13.14 -7.73 -1.08
C ALA A 227 11.87 -7.15 -0.43
N ALA A 228 11.12 -7.96 0.33
CA ALA A 228 9.88 -7.54 0.98
C ALA A 228 10.09 -6.35 1.95
N ASN A 229 11.21 -6.32 2.69
CA ASN A 229 11.54 -5.21 3.57
C ASN A 229 11.87 -3.92 2.81
N VAL A 230 12.53 -4.01 1.65
CA VAL A 230 12.75 -2.82 0.81
C VAL A 230 11.43 -2.31 0.24
N VAL A 231 10.57 -3.22 -0.26
CA VAL A 231 9.25 -2.83 -0.78
C VAL A 231 8.37 -2.20 0.29
N PHE A 232 8.43 -2.65 1.54
CA PHE A 232 7.76 -1.98 2.65
C PHE A 232 8.11 -0.48 2.73
N ASN A 233 9.40 -0.13 2.63
CA ASN A 233 9.84 1.27 2.65
C ASN A 233 9.41 2.04 1.40
N GLN A 234 9.47 1.40 0.22
CA GLN A 234 8.97 1.98 -1.03
C GLN A 234 7.46 2.29 -0.94
N LEU A 235 6.64 1.34 -0.49
CA LEU A 235 5.20 1.54 -0.32
C LEU A 235 4.87 2.56 0.77
N LYS A 236 5.65 2.62 1.85
CA LYS A 236 5.49 3.66 2.87
C LYS A 236 5.72 5.07 2.31
N THR A 237 6.61 5.19 1.34
CA THR A 237 6.88 6.44 0.62
C THR A 237 5.73 6.81 -0.32
N ILE A 238 5.16 5.81 -1.02
CA ILE A 238 4.03 6.01 -1.95
C ILE A 238 2.72 6.30 -1.18
N TYR A 239 2.53 5.66 -0.03
CA TYR A 239 1.32 5.76 0.80
C TYR A 239 1.65 6.26 2.22
N PRO A 240 2.10 7.51 2.38
CA PRO A 240 2.60 8.01 3.68
C PRO A 240 1.54 8.04 4.78
N SER A 241 0.25 8.13 4.42
CA SER A 241 -0.88 8.14 5.35
C SER A 241 -1.24 6.77 5.91
N LYS A 242 -0.77 5.67 5.31
CA LYS A 242 -1.07 4.31 5.78
C LYS A 242 -0.16 3.96 6.96
N SER A 243 -0.73 3.34 7.99
CA SER A 243 0.02 2.78 9.12
C SER A 243 0.94 1.64 8.67
N THR A 244 1.93 1.29 9.51
CA THR A 244 2.82 0.14 9.28
C THR A 244 2.04 -1.15 9.01
N ALA A 245 1.02 -1.45 9.80
CA ALA A 245 0.19 -2.63 9.61
C ALA A 245 -0.56 -2.61 8.27
N GLN A 246 -1.02 -1.44 7.82
CA GLN A 246 -1.67 -1.30 6.52
C GLN A 246 -0.69 -1.47 5.36
N ILE A 247 0.56 -1.01 5.49
CA ILE A 247 1.59 -1.23 4.45
C ILE A 247 1.93 -2.72 4.35
N TRP A 248 2.14 -3.43 5.46
CA TRP A 248 2.36 -4.87 5.42
C TRP A 248 1.16 -5.63 4.85
N ALA A 249 -0.07 -5.24 5.23
CA ALA A 249 -1.28 -5.83 4.65
C ALA A 249 -1.44 -5.54 3.14
N MET A 250 -0.75 -4.53 2.60
CA MET A 250 -0.66 -4.27 1.16
C MET A 250 0.43 -5.08 0.46
N ILE A 251 1.31 -5.78 1.17
CA ILE A 251 2.35 -6.60 0.54
C ILE A 251 1.80 -8.02 0.34
N GLY A 252 2.03 -8.57 -0.85
CA GLY A 252 1.93 -10.01 -1.12
C GLY A 252 3.29 -10.59 -1.44
N ILE A 253 3.51 -11.88 -1.19
CA ILE A 253 4.77 -12.56 -1.52
C ILE A 253 4.46 -13.80 -2.35
N THR A 254 5.08 -13.89 -3.53
CA THR A 254 4.93 -14.98 -4.50
C THR A 254 6.32 -15.46 -4.92
N PRO A 255 6.88 -16.48 -4.25
CA PRO A 255 8.03 -17.19 -4.77
C PRO A 255 7.60 -18.20 -5.85
N MET A 256 8.55 -18.66 -6.65
CA MET A 256 8.43 -19.87 -7.44
C MET A 256 8.88 -21.03 -6.57
N ILE A 257 8.06 -22.08 -6.41
CA ILE A 257 8.38 -23.17 -5.46
C ILE A 257 9.35 -24.18 -6.05
N GLY A 258 10.29 -24.67 -5.25
CA GLY A 258 11.30 -25.60 -5.72
C GLY A 258 12.25 -24.98 -6.74
N VAL A 259 12.65 -25.73 -7.77
CA VAL A 259 13.58 -25.25 -8.79
C VAL A 259 12.92 -24.15 -9.63
N ASN A 260 13.58 -23.01 -9.72
CA ASN A 260 13.17 -21.85 -10.52
C ASN A 260 13.56 -22.02 -12.00
N ASP A 261 13.43 -20.96 -12.82
CA ASP A 261 13.91 -20.98 -14.20
C ASP A 261 15.44 -20.96 -14.27
N ASP A 262 16.10 -20.29 -13.31
CA ASP A 262 17.51 -20.52 -13.01
C ASP A 262 17.65 -21.75 -12.10
N ALA A 263 18.32 -22.80 -12.59
CA ALA A 263 18.48 -24.05 -11.86
C ALA A 263 19.31 -23.93 -10.57
N ALA A 264 20.11 -22.86 -10.42
CA ALA A 264 20.81 -22.57 -9.18
C ALA A 264 19.85 -22.05 -8.09
N GLU A 265 18.71 -21.49 -8.48
CA GLU A 265 17.70 -21.00 -7.56
C GLU A 265 16.70 -22.10 -7.21
N VAL A 266 16.73 -22.51 -5.94
CA VAL A 266 15.82 -23.54 -5.43
C VAL A 266 15.13 -23.02 -4.17
N PHE A 267 13.85 -22.69 -4.28
CA PHE A 267 13.01 -22.33 -3.15
C PHE A 267 12.53 -23.58 -2.41
N THR A 268 13.16 -23.90 -1.29
CA THR A 268 12.89 -25.13 -0.54
C THR A 268 11.68 -25.03 0.38
N THR A 269 11.23 -26.16 0.94
CA THR A 269 10.17 -26.18 1.96
C THR A 269 10.60 -25.49 3.27
N ALA A 270 11.90 -25.41 3.54
CA ALA A 270 12.45 -24.61 4.64
C ALA A 270 12.33 -23.10 4.37
N ASP A 271 12.57 -22.67 3.13
CA ASP A 271 12.32 -21.29 2.69
C ASP A 271 10.83 -20.95 2.80
N ALA A 272 9.95 -21.87 2.41
CA ALA A 272 8.51 -21.70 2.57
C ALA A 272 8.11 -21.46 4.03
N THR A 273 8.68 -22.22 4.96
CA THR A 273 8.45 -22.03 6.40
C THR A 273 8.94 -20.66 6.87
N THR A 274 10.12 -20.24 6.39
CA THR A 274 10.72 -18.93 6.72
C THR A 274 9.84 -17.78 6.24
N VAL A 275 9.41 -17.81 4.97
CA VAL A 275 8.55 -16.79 4.36
C VAL A 275 7.17 -16.75 5.04
N ALA A 276 6.59 -17.92 5.35
CA ALA A 276 5.31 -17.97 6.03
C ALA A 276 5.39 -17.34 7.44
N ASN A 277 6.41 -17.69 8.22
CA ASN A 277 6.60 -17.07 9.55
C ASN A 277 6.83 -15.56 9.48
N PHE A 278 7.58 -15.09 8.49
CA PHE A 278 7.76 -13.67 8.23
C PHE A 278 6.42 -12.99 7.92
N ALA A 279 5.61 -13.59 7.05
CA ALA A 279 4.31 -13.08 6.67
C ALA A 279 3.35 -12.97 7.87
N LYS A 280 3.33 -14.00 8.73
CA LYS A 280 2.54 -13.99 9.98
C LYS A 280 2.96 -12.88 10.93
N THR A 281 4.27 -12.74 11.12
CA THR A 281 4.85 -11.79 12.08
C THR A 281 4.53 -10.36 11.68
N ASN A 282 4.59 -10.06 10.38
CA ASN A 282 4.40 -8.70 9.87
C ASN A 282 2.96 -8.39 9.46
N GLY A 283 2.10 -9.40 9.31
CA GLY A 283 0.74 -9.21 8.81
C GLY A 283 0.69 -8.95 7.30
N VAL A 284 1.51 -9.68 6.54
CA VAL A 284 1.52 -9.66 5.06
C VAL A 284 0.12 -10.04 4.54
N GLY A 285 -0.37 -9.34 3.52
CA GLY A 285 -1.74 -9.49 3.04
C GLY A 285 -2.00 -10.81 2.30
N LEU A 286 -1.03 -11.26 1.50
CA LEU A 286 -1.13 -12.46 0.67
C LEU A 286 0.18 -13.25 0.65
N LEU A 287 0.08 -14.57 0.83
CA LEU A 287 1.06 -15.53 0.34
C LEU A 287 0.47 -16.21 -0.91
N SER A 288 1.22 -16.18 -1.99
CA SER A 288 0.94 -16.95 -3.20
C SER A 288 2.22 -17.67 -3.59
N PHE A 289 2.22 -18.43 -4.67
CA PHE A 289 3.43 -18.97 -5.29
C PHE A 289 3.14 -19.44 -6.72
N TRP A 290 4.21 -19.57 -7.50
CA TRP A 290 4.20 -20.23 -8.81
C TRP A 290 4.68 -21.68 -8.69
N ALA A 291 3.82 -22.69 -8.80
CA ALA A 291 2.36 -22.66 -8.87
C ALA A 291 1.76 -23.94 -8.27
N LEU A 292 0.45 -23.98 -8.03
CA LEU A 292 -0.20 -25.09 -7.35
C LEU A 292 -0.02 -26.43 -8.07
N GLN A 293 -0.05 -26.43 -9.40
CA GLN A 293 0.19 -27.63 -10.22
C GLN A 293 1.59 -28.24 -10.01
N ARG A 294 2.57 -27.42 -9.60
CA ARG A 294 3.96 -27.83 -9.35
C ARG A 294 4.14 -28.42 -7.95
N ASP A 295 3.20 -28.21 -7.02
CA ASP A 295 3.30 -28.60 -5.61
C ASP A 295 3.07 -30.11 -5.41
N ARG A 296 3.92 -30.93 -6.04
CA ARG A 296 3.95 -32.38 -5.93
C ARG A 296 5.36 -32.93 -5.81
N SER A 297 5.48 -34.08 -5.15
CA SER A 297 6.72 -34.84 -5.06
C SER A 297 7.06 -35.50 -6.40
N GLY A 298 8.33 -35.75 -6.65
CA GLY A 298 8.82 -36.41 -7.85
C GLY A 298 9.66 -35.48 -8.72
N THR A 299 10.00 -35.96 -9.90
CA THR A 299 10.88 -35.28 -10.85
C THR A 299 10.24 -35.21 -12.23
N GLY A 300 10.38 -34.09 -12.92
CA GLY A 300 9.89 -33.90 -14.29
C GLY A 300 10.00 -32.45 -14.75
N GLY A 301 9.22 -32.06 -15.76
CA GLY A 301 9.20 -30.68 -16.21
C GLY A 301 8.81 -29.71 -15.10
N ASN A 302 9.40 -28.51 -15.09
CA ASN A 302 9.15 -27.52 -14.04
C ASN A 302 7.67 -27.11 -13.96
N ASP A 303 6.92 -27.06 -15.07
CA ASP A 303 5.46 -26.80 -15.04
C ASP A 303 4.64 -27.84 -14.28
N GLN A 304 5.24 -29.00 -14.04
CA GLN A 304 4.60 -30.17 -13.49
C GLN A 304 5.10 -30.50 -12.10
N TYR A 305 6.36 -30.21 -11.78
CA TYR A 305 6.98 -30.57 -10.52
C TYR A 305 7.79 -29.40 -9.98
N SER A 306 7.80 -29.24 -8.65
CA SER A 306 8.73 -28.33 -7.98
C SER A 306 10.17 -28.86 -8.02
N ASN A 307 10.37 -30.15 -8.37
CA ASN A 307 11.67 -30.81 -8.43
C ASN A 307 12.48 -30.69 -7.12
N THR A 308 11.78 -30.75 -5.98
CA THR A 308 12.40 -30.79 -4.64
C THR A 308 11.97 -32.01 -3.84
N THR A 309 12.74 -32.34 -2.80
CA THR A 309 12.33 -33.36 -1.82
C THR A 309 11.20 -32.82 -0.96
N GLN A 310 9.99 -33.31 -1.22
CA GLN A 310 8.78 -32.91 -0.51
C GLN A 310 7.71 -34.00 -0.58
N THR A 311 6.64 -33.82 0.20
CA THR A 311 5.38 -34.56 0.02
C THR A 311 4.43 -33.78 -0.89
N ASN A 312 3.40 -34.44 -1.44
CA ASN A 312 2.40 -33.75 -2.26
C ASN A 312 1.69 -32.65 -1.46
N PHE A 313 1.61 -31.47 -2.07
CA PHE A 313 0.97 -30.26 -1.55
C PHE A 313 1.64 -29.70 -0.28
N GLN A 314 2.95 -29.89 -0.12
CA GLN A 314 3.65 -29.46 1.08
C GLN A 314 3.79 -27.94 1.15
N PHE A 315 4.03 -27.26 0.02
CA PHE A 315 4.18 -25.80 0.00
C PHE A 315 2.86 -25.10 0.37
N VAL A 316 1.74 -25.48 -0.25
CA VAL A 316 0.44 -24.88 0.04
C VAL A 316 0.02 -25.12 1.50
N LYS A 317 0.24 -26.33 2.03
CA LYS A 317 -0.05 -26.63 3.44
C LYS A 317 0.82 -25.82 4.39
N THR A 318 2.09 -25.62 4.06
CA THR A 318 3.01 -24.79 4.85
C THR A 318 2.50 -23.35 4.93
N PHE A 319 2.17 -22.73 3.79
CA PHE A 319 1.64 -21.36 3.77
C PHE A 319 0.27 -21.26 4.47
N GLN A 320 -0.64 -22.22 4.26
CA GLN A 320 -1.98 -22.23 4.87
C GLN A 320 -1.96 -22.43 6.40
N SER A 321 -1.03 -23.24 6.90
CA SER A 321 -0.89 -23.50 8.34
C SER A 321 -0.64 -22.22 9.14
N VAL A 322 0.08 -21.28 8.51
CA VAL A 322 0.46 -20.02 9.12
C VAL A 322 -0.66 -18.98 8.99
N ALA A 323 -1.33 -18.91 7.84
CA ALA A 323 -2.47 -18.03 7.56
C ALA A 323 -3.70 -18.29 8.44
N SER A 324 -3.84 -19.51 8.97
CA SER A 324 -4.97 -19.91 9.83
C SER A 324 -4.80 -19.47 11.30
N GLY A 325 -3.61 -18.99 11.69
CA GLY A 325 -3.38 -18.47 13.03
C GLY A 325 -3.74 -16.99 13.13
N THR A 326 -4.63 -16.63 14.05
CA THR A 326 -4.69 -15.24 14.54
C THR A 326 -3.28 -14.83 14.96
N PRO A 327 -2.76 -13.64 14.59
CA PRO A 327 -1.46 -13.21 15.06
C PRO A 327 -1.45 -13.34 16.59
N THR A 328 -0.48 -14.10 17.11
CA THR A 328 -0.23 -14.10 18.54
C THR A 328 -0.04 -12.64 18.93
N PRO A 329 -0.84 -12.10 19.86
CA PRO A 329 -0.65 -10.73 20.33
C PRO A 329 0.84 -10.55 20.64
N ALA A 330 1.43 -9.46 20.15
CA ALA A 330 2.74 -9.05 20.65
C ALA A 330 2.71 -9.17 22.19
N PRO A 331 3.75 -9.76 22.83
CA PRO A 331 3.73 -10.01 24.26
C PRO A 331 3.26 -8.74 24.95
N THR A 332 2.12 -8.83 25.63
CA THR A 332 1.61 -7.73 26.42
C THR A 332 2.75 -7.33 27.35
N PRO A 333 3.22 -6.06 27.36
CA PRO A 333 4.21 -5.65 28.34
C PRO A 333 3.64 -6.03 29.70
N THR A 334 4.39 -6.84 30.45
CA THR A 334 4.04 -7.30 31.78
C THR A 334 3.50 -6.10 32.57
N PRO A 335 2.27 -6.17 33.13
CA PRO A 335 1.76 -5.10 33.97
C PRO A 335 2.82 -4.81 35.04
N ALA A 336 3.27 -3.56 35.11
CA ALA A 336 4.08 -3.12 36.22
C ALA A 336 3.32 -3.46 37.52
N PRO A 337 3.99 -4.00 38.55
CA PRO A 337 3.34 -4.44 39.77
C PRO A 337 2.50 -3.32 40.37
N THR A 338 1.30 -3.68 40.81
CA THR A 338 0.35 -2.77 41.45
C THR A 338 1.03 -2.11 42.66
N PRO A 339 1.11 -0.76 42.73
CA PRO A 339 1.62 -0.11 43.92
C PRO A 339 0.68 -0.37 45.10
N THR A 340 1.27 -0.86 46.20
CA THR A 340 0.65 -0.96 47.53
C THR A 340 0.00 0.37 47.91
N PRO A 341 -1.20 0.40 48.55
CA PRO A 341 -1.82 1.63 49.00
C PRO A 341 -0.91 2.39 49.97
N ALA A 342 -0.53 3.62 49.62
CA ALA A 342 0.15 4.54 50.51
C ALA A 342 -0.87 5.16 51.50
N PRO A 343 -0.48 5.42 52.76
CA PRO A 343 -1.35 6.03 53.77
C PRO A 343 -1.77 7.44 53.38
N THR A 344 -2.94 7.83 53.89
CA THR A 344 -3.61 9.13 53.70
C THR A 344 -2.64 10.32 53.85
N PRO A 345 -2.53 11.21 52.85
CA PRO A 345 -1.68 12.40 52.94
C PRO A 345 -2.19 13.41 53.96
N ALA A 346 -1.25 13.94 54.75
CA ALA A 346 -1.35 15.22 55.43
C ALA A 346 -1.50 16.37 54.41
N PRO A 347 -2.04 17.54 54.79
CA PRO A 347 -2.33 18.64 53.86
C PRO A 347 -1.11 19.05 53.01
N THR A 348 -1.35 19.11 51.71
CA THR A 348 -0.40 19.41 50.63
C THR A 348 0.25 20.79 50.82
N PRO A 349 1.60 20.89 50.93
CA PRO A 349 2.33 22.13 50.74
C PRO A 349 2.12 22.69 49.32
N ALA A 350 2.11 24.01 49.19
CA ALA A 350 1.92 24.73 47.92
C ALA A 350 2.84 24.22 46.78
N PRO A 351 2.39 24.25 45.51
CA PRO A 351 3.10 23.67 44.39
C PRO A 351 4.51 24.23 44.21
N THR A 352 5.49 23.34 44.10
CA THR A 352 6.87 23.66 43.70
C THR A 352 6.87 24.17 42.25
N PRO A 353 7.52 25.32 41.94
CA PRO A 353 7.60 25.88 40.60
C PRO A 353 8.25 24.94 39.57
N ALA A 354 7.82 25.06 38.31
CA ALA A 354 8.47 24.44 37.16
C ALA A 354 9.97 24.80 37.10
N PRO A 355 10.84 23.90 36.61
CA PRO A 355 12.27 24.18 36.51
C PRO A 355 12.51 25.43 35.66
N THR A 356 13.18 26.39 36.26
CA THR A 356 13.61 27.65 35.65
C THR A 356 14.60 27.37 34.52
N PRO A 357 14.54 28.09 33.37
CA PRO A 357 15.57 28.01 32.33
C PRO A 357 16.96 28.24 32.93
N SER A 358 17.82 27.23 32.84
CA SER A 358 19.21 27.33 33.25
C SER A 358 20.00 28.07 32.17
N GLY A 359 20.10 29.40 32.30
CA GLY A 359 21.12 30.20 31.65
C GLY A 359 20.63 31.23 30.62
N SER A 360 21.37 32.33 30.52
CA SER A 360 21.25 33.32 29.45
C SER A 360 21.52 32.69 28.09
N CYS A 361 20.82 33.12 27.04
CA CYS A 361 21.20 32.75 25.67
C CYS A 361 22.61 33.26 25.37
N ALA A 362 23.42 32.44 24.71
CA ALA A 362 24.67 32.87 24.12
C ALA A 362 24.41 33.86 22.95
N ALA A 363 25.47 34.35 22.31
CA ALA A 363 25.31 35.20 21.14
C ALA A 363 24.52 34.47 20.03
N ALA A 364 23.65 35.20 19.32
CA ALA A 364 22.87 34.63 18.23
C ALA A 364 23.80 34.07 17.14
N TRP A 365 23.50 32.86 16.66
CA TRP A 365 24.24 32.26 15.55
C TRP A 365 24.10 33.10 14.28
N ASN A 366 25.21 33.30 13.57
CA ASN A 366 25.27 34.02 12.30
C ASN A 366 25.95 33.14 11.24
N ALA A 367 25.27 32.91 10.12
CA ALA A 367 25.74 32.07 9.03
C ALA A 367 27.09 32.50 8.42
N SER A 368 27.40 33.80 8.47
CA SER A 368 28.64 34.36 7.93
C SER A 368 29.83 34.29 8.90
N THR A 369 29.60 33.94 10.17
CA THR A 369 30.66 33.86 11.18
C THR A 369 31.26 32.45 11.23
N ALA A 370 32.58 32.36 11.26
CA ALA A 370 33.28 31.10 11.50
C ALA A 370 33.43 30.85 13.00
N TYR A 371 32.99 29.68 13.47
CA TYR A 371 33.04 29.26 14.86
C TYR A 371 34.04 28.13 15.05
N ASN A 372 35.00 28.31 15.95
CA ASN A 372 35.95 27.25 16.33
C ASN A 372 35.29 26.23 17.26
N GLY A 373 35.89 25.03 17.35
CA GLY A 373 35.43 23.97 18.27
C GLY A 373 35.33 24.49 19.71
N GLY A 374 34.19 24.25 20.35
CA GLY A 374 33.86 24.72 21.70
C GLY A 374 33.09 26.04 21.76
N ALA A 375 32.95 26.80 20.66
CA ALA A 375 32.15 28.01 20.63
C ALA A 375 30.67 27.72 20.95
N VAL A 376 30.00 28.62 21.66
CA VAL A 376 28.58 28.49 22.04
C VAL A 376 27.77 29.62 21.43
N VAL A 377 26.66 29.27 20.79
CA VAL A 377 25.73 30.19 20.13
C VAL A 377 24.28 29.84 20.48
N SER A 378 23.36 30.79 20.35
CA SER A 378 21.93 30.53 20.49
C SER A 378 21.21 30.57 19.13
N TYR A 379 20.25 29.67 18.93
CA TYR A 379 19.32 29.70 17.79
C TYR A 379 17.96 29.15 18.24
N ASN A 380 16.85 29.83 17.92
CA ASN A 380 15.48 29.44 18.29
C ASN A 380 15.26 29.06 19.76
N GLY A 381 15.89 29.78 20.69
CA GLY A 381 15.72 29.54 22.14
C GLY A 381 16.47 28.32 22.68
N VAL A 382 17.48 27.83 21.95
CA VAL A 382 18.37 26.74 22.38
C VAL A 382 19.83 27.18 22.20
N ASN A 383 20.67 26.89 23.19
CA ASN A 383 22.12 27.06 23.10
C ASN A 383 22.75 25.81 22.46
N TYR A 384 23.68 26.01 21.53
CA TYR A 384 24.42 24.97 20.83
C TYR A 384 25.93 25.18 20.99
N LYS A 385 26.68 24.09 21.13
CA LYS A 385 28.14 24.07 21.18
C LYS A 385 28.71 23.51 19.88
N ALA A 386 29.66 24.21 19.27
CA ALA A 386 30.37 23.74 18.09
C ALA A 386 31.31 22.57 18.46
N ASN A 387 31.22 21.47 17.72
CA ASN A 387 32.06 20.29 17.93
C ASN A 387 33.46 20.46 17.33
N TRP A 388 33.57 21.21 16.23
CA TRP A 388 34.81 21.61 15.55
C TRP A 388 34.56 22.91 14.77
N TRP A 389 35.52 23.32 13.94
CA TRP A 389 35.38 24.51 13.10
C TRP A 389 34.16 24.42 12.16
N THR A 390 33.29 25.43 12.14
CA THR A 390 32.11 25.48 11.25
C THR A 390 31.75 26.91 10.86
N GLN A 391 31.30 27.09 9.61
CA GLN A 391 30.73 28.34 9.09
C GLN A 391 29.55 27.99 8.19
N GLY A 392 28.45 28.73 8.27
CA GLY A 392 27.26 28.53 7.43
C GLY A 392 26.37 27.32 7.77
N ASN A 393 26.84 26.36 8.58
CA ASN A 393 26.00 25.23 9.02
C ASN A 393 25.03 25.65 10.12
N SER A 394 23.72 25.59 9.86
CA SER A 394 22.69 25.96 10.84
C SER A 394 22.62 24.97 12.02
N PRO A 395 22.66 25.45 13.29
CA PRO A 395 22.53 24.56 14.45
C PRO A 395 21.19 23.81 14.54
N ALA A 396 20.13 24.30 13.88
CA ALA A 396 18.83 23.64 13.88
C ALA A 396 18.76 22.39 12.99
N THR A 397 19.58 22.31 11.93
CA THR A 397 19.56 21.21 10.96
C THR A 397 20.84 20.40 10.91
N ALA A 398 21.95 20.95 11.42
CA ALA A 398 23.26 20.31 11.47
C ALA A 398 23.71 20.07 12.93
N SER A 399 22.83 19.50 13.76
CA SER A 399 23.14 19.14 15.14
C SER A 399 22.86 17.68 15.48
N GLY A 400 23.60 17.14 16.44
CA GLY A 400 23.44 15.77 16.94
C GLY A 400 24.22 15.51 18.24
N PRO A 401 24.04 14.32 18.86
CA PRO A 401 24.79 13.95 20.05
C PRO A 401 26.29 13.87 19.77
N VAL A 402 27.13 14.00 20.80
CA VAL A 402 28.59 13.89 20.67
C VAL A 402 28.95 12.59 19.94
N GLY A 403 29.72 12.70 18.85
CA GLY A 403 30.11 11.56 18.00
C GLY A 403 29.22 11.32 16.77
N SER A 404 28.15 12.10 16.56
CA SER A 404 27.23 11.93 15.42
C SER A 404 27.75 12.45 14.08
N GLY A 405 28.98 12.97 14.01
CA GLY A 405 29.51 13.63 12.80
C GLY A 405 28.87 14.99 12.47
N GLN A 406 28.06 15.57 13.37
CA GLN A 406 27.41 16.86 13.18
C GLN A 406 28.22 18.02 13.79
N PRO A 407 28.28 19.21 13.16
CA PRO A 407 29.09 20.33 13.63
C PRO A 407 28.59 20.96 14.93
N TRP A 408 27.32 20.73 15.33
CA TRP A 408 26.73 21.30 16.54
C TRP A 408 26.18 20.22 17.49
N THR A 409 26.23 20.49 18.80
CA THR A 409 25.52 19.72 19.83
C THR A 409 24.65 20.65 20.69
N ALA A 410 23.37 20.31 20.86
CA ALA A 410 22.45 21.10 21.68
C ALA A 410 22.82 20.98 23.17
N THR A 411 22.84 22.11 23.88
CA THR A 411 23.27 22.22 25.29
C THR A 411 22.16 22.60 26.25
N GLY A 412 20.99 22.99 25.75
CA GLY A 412 19.79 23.28 26.55
C GLY A 412 19.02 24.50 26.06
N ASN A 413 17.77 24.63 26.49
CA ASN A 413 16.92 25.77 26.18
C ASN A 413 17.44 27.04 26.90
N CYS A 414 17.31 28.19 26.26
CA CYS A 414 17.73 29.49 26.79
C CYS A 414 16.64 30.56 26.56
N GLY A 415 16.58 31.57 27.44
CA GLY A 415 15.67 32.73 27.32
C GLY A 415 14.80 32.96 28.56
N SER A 416 14.35 34.20 28.76
CA SER A 416 13.46 34.62 29.85
C SER A 416 12.00 34.35 29.50
N ALA A 417 11.28 33.65 30.39
CA ALA A 417 9.85 33.40 30.27
C ALA A 417 9.06 34.73 30.33
N ALA A 418 8.21 34.99 29.34
CA ALA A 418 7.17 36.01 29.46
C ALA A 418 6.07 35.50 30.42
N PRO A 419 5.46 36.35 31.27
CA PRO A 419 4.48 35.92 32.25
C PRO A 419 3.21 35.39 31.56
N THR A 420 2.80 34.18 31.95
CA THR A 420 1.53 33.57 31.55
C THR A 420 0.37 34.28 32.27
N PRO A 421 -0.69 34.78 31.59
CA PRO A 421 -1.88 35.30 32.26
C PRO A 421 -2.60 34.20 33.05
N ALA A 422 -3.13 34.56 34.22
CA ALA A 422 -3.83 33.66 35.13
C ALA A 422 -5.14 33.08 34.52
N PRO A 423 -5.55 31.85 34.88
CA PRO A 423 -6.78 31.24 34.38
C PRO A 423 -8.02 31.91 34.97
N THR A 424 -8.97 32.27 34.10
CA THR A 424 -10.30 32.77 34.46
C THR A 424 -11.18 31.62 35.00
N PRO A 425 -11.94 31.80 36.10
CA PRO A 425 -12.85 30.76 36.61
C PRO A 425 -13.94 30.38 35.60
N ALA A 426 -14.26 29.09 35.54
CA ALA A 426 -15.33 28.55 34.69
C ALA A 426 -16.72 29.01 35.17
N PRO A 427 -17.63 29.46 34.28
CA PRO A 427 -18.99 29.78 34.64
C PRO A 427 -19.84 28.51 34.88
N ALA A 428 -20.80 28.63 35.80
CA ALA A 428 -21.78 27.59 36.15
C ALA A 428 -22.68 27.20 34.97
N PRO A 429 -23.17 25.94 34.90
CA PRO A 429 -23.95 25.46 33.77
C PRO A 429 -25.36 26.07 33.73
N THR A 430 -25.72 26.63 32.58
CA THR A 430 -27.07 27.12 32.28
C THR A 430 -27.97 25.96 31.81
N PRO A 431 -29.24 25.86 32.25
CA PRO A 431 -30.16 24.80 31.81
C PRO A 431 -30.47 24.85 30.31
N ALA A 432 -30.62 23.67 29.70
CA ALA A 432 -30.90 23.49 28.27
C ALA A 432 -32.31 23.97 27.90
N PRO A 433 -32.49 24.72 26.79
CA PRO A 433 -33.80 25.09 26.28
C PRO A 433 -34.45 23.94 25.50
N THR A 434 -35.77 23.86 25.60
CA THR A 434 -36.67 22.92 24.91
C THR A 434 -36.67 23.13 23.38
N PRO A 435 -36.69 22.08 22.55
CA PRO A 435 -36.69 22.23 21.09
C PRO A 435 -38.04 22.74 20.54
N ALA A 436 -37.98 23.73 19.64
CA ALA A 436 -39.09 24.16 18.81
C ALA A 436 -39.16 23.35 17.48
N PRO A 437 -40.34 23.18 16.86
CA PRO A 437 -40.53 22.28 15.73
C PRO A 437 -39.96 22.80 14.40
N THR A 438 -39.49 21.85 13.60
CA THR A 438 -38.80 22.01 12.30
C THR A 438 -39.71 22.54 11.17
N PRO A 439 -39.34 23.61 10.46
CA PRO A 439 -39.98 24.00 9.19
C PRO A 439 -39.48 23.18 7.98
N ALA A 440 -40.36 22.98 7.01
CA ALA A 440 -40.13 22.24 5.76
C ALA A 440 -39.08 22.90 4.83
N PRO A 441 -38.38 22.12 3.97
CA PRO A 441 -37.24 22.62 3.20
C PRO A 441 -37.66 23.50 2.01
N THR A 442 -36.99 24.64 1.87
CA THR A 442 -36.98 25.49 0.67
C THR A 442 -35.62 25.31 -0.04
N PRO A 443 -35.53 25.32 -1.39
CA PRO A 443 -34.32 24.95 -2.12
C PRO A 443 -33.13 25.87 -1.82
N ALA A 444 -31.95 25.27 -1.66
CA ALA A 444 -30.71 25.98 -1.36
C ALA A 444 -30.18 26.79 -2.57
N PRO A 445 -29.60 27.98 -2.35
CA PRO A 445 -28.94 28.76 -3.39
C PRO A 445 -27.55 28.21 -3.75
N THR A 446 -27.15 28.43 -5.00
CA THR A 446 -25.84 28.08 -5.58
C THR A 446 -24.70 28.90 -4.97
N PRO A 447 -23.59 28.29 -4.50
CA PRO A 447 -22.38 29.02 -4.14
C PRO A 447 -21.47 29.25 -5.35
N SER A 448 -21.14 30.52 -5.61
CA SER A 448 -20.02 30.97 -6.44
C SER A 448 -18.68 30.82 -5.69
N GLY A 449 -17.59 30.48 -6.39
CA GLY A 449 -16.24 30.77 -5.88
C GLY A 449 -15.07 29.84 -6.24
N SER A 450 -15.23 28.75 -7.02
CA SER A 450 -14.08 27.94 -7.46
C SER A 450 -13.61 28.30 -8.87
N CYS A 451 -12.31 28.51 -9.05
CA CYS A 451 -11.72 28.73 -10.36
C CYS A 451 -12.07 27.60 -11.35
N PRO A 452 -12.35 27.91 -12.63
CA PRO A 452 -12.51 26.88 -13.66
C PRO A 452 -11.26 26.01 -13.73
N VAL A 453 -11.43 24.68 -13.78
CA VAL A 453 -10.30 23.76 -13.90
C VAL A 453 -9.67 23.88 -15.29
N TRP A 454 -8.35 23.99 -15.36
CA TRP A 454 -7.62 23.96 -16.62
C TRP A 454 -7.89 22.64 -17.37
N LYS A 455 -8.08 22.71 -18.68
CA LYS A 455 -8.40 21.59 -19.55
C LYS A 455 -7.72 21.78 -20.89
N GLU A 456 -7.01 20.75 -21.31
CA GLU A 456 -6.44 20.67 -22.64
C GLU A 456 -7.53 20.77 -23.74
N GLY A 457 -7.18 21.40 -24.86
CA GLY A 457 -8.08 21.72 -25.96
C GLY A 457 -8.92 22.98 -25.77
N SER A 458 -8.66 23.78 -24.74
CA SER A 458 -9.41 25.01 -24.45
C SER A 458 -8.63 26.27 -24.84
N THR A 459 -9.36 27.33 -25.21
CA THR A 459 -8.79 28.67 -25.41
C THR A 459 -8.94 29.49 -24.13
N TYR A 460 -7.84 30.09 -23.68
CA TYR A 460 -7.76 30.96 -22.51
C TYR A 460 -7.38 32.36 -22.94
N ASN A 461 -8.17 33.35 -22.55
CA ASN A 461 -7.85 34.75 -22.80
C ASN A 461 -6.80 35.25 -21.79
N ALA A 462 -5.97 36.20 -22.20
CA ALA A 462 -5.02 36.86 -21.30
C ALA A 462 -5.73 37.37 -20.03
N GLY A 463 -5.19 37.01 -18.87
CA GLY A 463 -5.76 37.34 -17.55
C GLY A 463 -6.79 36.34 -17.01
N ALA A 464 -7.19 35.31 -17.77
CA ALA A 464 -8.06 34.24 -17.25
C ALA A 464 -7.36 33.47 -16.13
N VAL A 465 -8.10 33.16 -15.05
CA VAL A 465 -7.58 32.38 -13.91
C VAL A 465 -8.21 31.00 -13.90
N VAL A 466 -7.37 29.96 -13.83
CA VAL A 466 -7.78 28.56 -13.81
C VAL A 466 -7.11 27.80 -12.66
N SER A 467 -7.70 26.70 -12.21
CA SER A 467 -7.07 25.78 -11.26
C SER A 467 -6.42 24.59 -11.98
N TYR A 468 -5.17 24.27 -11.64
CA TYR A 468 -4.47 23.08 -12.11
C TYR A 468 -3.68 22.47 -10.94
N SER A 469 -3.85 21.16 -10.70
CA SER A 469 -3.21 20.43 -9.58
C SER A 469 -3.36 21.11 -8.21
N GLY A 470 -4.52 21.71 -7.93
CA GLY A 470 -4.82 22.37 -6.67
C GLY A 470 -4.23 23.78 -6.50
N SER A 471 -3.59 24.34 -7.54
CA SER A 471 -3.07 25.71 -7.55
C SER A 471 -3.74 26.56 -8.62
N ASN A 472 -3.83 27.87 -8.38
CA ASN A 472 -4.36 28.83 -9.35
C ASN A 472 -3.27 29.36 -10.28
N TYR A 473 -3.63 29.58 -11.54
CA TYR A 473 -2.75 30.15 -12.56
C TYR A 473 -3.49 31.16 -13.41
N THR A 474 -2.80 32.26 -13.75
CA THR A 474 -3.30 33.33 -14.62
C THR A 474 -2.65 33.21 -16.00
N ALA A 475 -3.45 33.20 -17.07
CA ALA A 475 -2.95 33.22 -18.45
C ALA A 475 -2.24 34.56 -18.75
N LEU A 476 -1.02 34.50 -19.29
CA LEU A 476 -0.21 35.68 -19.61
C LEU A 476 -0.56 36.27 -20.98
N VAL A 477 -1.00 35.44 -21.90
CA VAL A 477 -1.43 35.81 -23.25
C VAL A 477 -2.78 35.17 -23.55
N THR A 478 -3.35 35.42 -24.73
CA THR A 478 -4.46 34.61 -25.21
C THR A 478 -3.89 33.43 -25.98
N GLN A 479 -4.18 32.20 -25.56
CA GLN A 479 -3.68 30.99 -26.20
C GLN A 479 -4.74 29.89 -26.27
N THR A 480 -4.56 28.96 -27.21
CA THR A 480 -5.28 27.68 -27.22
C THR A 480 -4.30 26.59 -26.84
N ASP A 481 -4.56 25.91 -25.72
CA ASP A 481 -3.71 24.82 -25.24
C ASP A 481 -4.11 23.53 -25.94
N TYR A 482 -3.64 23.34 -27.18
CA TYR A 482 -3.99 22.19 -28.00
C TYR A 482 -3.67 20.85 -27.32
N VAL A 483 -4.54 19.86 -27.54
CA VAL A 483 -4.35 18.50 -27.03
C VAL A 483 -3.02 17.91 -27.51
N GLY A 484 -2.18 17.49 -26.57
CA GLY A 484 -0.85 16.94 -26.80
C GLY A 484 0.28 17.97 -26.82
N ALA A 485 0.01 19.27 -26.72
CA ALA A 485 1.05 20.31 -26.74
C ALA A 485 1.84 20.41 -25.42
N GLY A 486 1.31 19.84 -24.33
CA GLY A 486 1.94 19.89 -23.01
C GLY A 486 1.91 21.27 -22.35
N TRP A 487 1.06 22.19 -22.84
CA TRP A 487 0.96 23.59 -22.39
C TRP A 487 0.20 23.77 -21.08
N ASN A 488 0.41 22.87 -20.11
CA ASN A 488 -0.28 22.97 -18.83
C ASN A 488 0.28 24.12 -17.97
N PRO A 489 -0.52 24.68 -17.04
CA PRO A 489 -0.13 25.89 -16.31
C PRO A 489 1.13 25.78 -15.46
N ALA A 490 1.47 24.56 -15.00
CA ALA A 490 2.69 24.34 -14.22
C ALA A 490 3.94 24.19 -15.10
N ALA A 491 3.80 23.70 -16.33
CA ALA A 491 4.92 23.38 -17.21
C ALA A 491 5.27 24.49 -18.21
N THR A 492 4.42 25.51 -18.37
CA THR A 492 4.60 26.52 -19.43
C THR A 492 4.57 27.95 -18.88
N PRO A 493 5.63 28.38 -18.17
CA PRO A 493 5.71 29.69 -17.52
C PRO A 493 5.71 30.87 -18.50
N SER A 494 5.91 30.62 -19.80
CA SER A 494 5.76 31.62 -20.86
C SER A 494 4.29 31.93 -21.19
N LEU A 495 3.35 31.02 -20.89
CA LEU A 495 1.91 31.17 -21.13
C LEU A 495 1.12 31.38 -19.83
N TRP A 496 1.68 30.94 -18.70
CA TRP A 496 0.99 30.89 -17.41
C TRP A 496 1.83 31.48 -16.27
N LYS A 497 1.17 32.18 -15.34
CA LYS A 497 1.77 32.70 -14.11
C LYS A 497 1.05 32.13 -12.89
N ALA A 498 1.79 31.59 -11.92
CA ALA A 498 1.21 31.10 -10.68
C ALA A 498 0.51 32.22 -9.88
N GLY A 499 -0.65 31.91 -9.31
CA GLY A 499 -1.51 32.82 -8.58
C GLY A 499 -2.69 33.37 -9.40
N GLY A 500 -3.43 34.30 -8.79
CA GLY A 500 -4.67 34.87 -9.34
C GLY A 500 -5.89 34.53 -8.49
N THR A 501 -6.86 35.45 -8.46
CA THR A 501 -8.12 35.29 -7.72
C THR A 501 -9.25 35.23 -8.73
N CYS A 502 -10.06 34.18 -8.66
CA CYS A 502 -11.26 34.07 -9.49
C CYS A 502 -12.33 35.06 -9.00
N LYS A 503 -12.96 35.76 -9.95
CA LYS A 503 -14.00 36.76 -9.67
C LYS A 503 -15.37 36.12 -9.58
#